data_AF-A0A061HVV7-F1
#
_entry.id   AF-A0A061HVV7-F1
#
_cell.length_a   1.000
_cell.length_b   1.000
_cell.length_c   1.000
_cell.angle_alpha   90.00
_cell.angle_beta   90.00
_cell.angle_gamma   90.00
#
_symmetry.space_group_name_H-M   'P 1'
#
loop_
_entity.id
_entity.type
_entity.pdbx_description
1 polymer ?
#
loop_
_entity_poly.entity_id
_entity_poly.type
_entity_poly.pdbx_seq_one_letter_code
_entity_poly.pdbx_strand_id
1 'polypeptide(L)'
;TFGQRLYQQYTCYTVFFISIEMCQIADVLIRKTRRLSAFQQGFFRNRILVIAIVFQVCIGCFLCYCPGMPNIFNFMPIRFQWWLVPMPFGLLIFVYDEIRKLGVRCCPGSWWDQELYY
;
A
#
# COMPACT_ATOMS: atom_id res chain seq x y z
N THR A 1 -11.70 16.99 27.26
CA THR A 1 -10.94 18.26 27.18
C THR A 1 -10.46 18.50 25.77
N PHE A 2 -10.30 19.75 25.30
CA PHE A 2 -9.87 20.07 23.91
C PHE A 2 -8.58 19.35 23.47
N GLY A 3 -7.58 19.24 24.35
CA GLY A 3 -6.31 18.58 24.03
C GLY A 3 -6.43 17.08 23.66
N GLN A 4 -7.35 16.35 24.30
CA GLN A 4 -7.60 14.93 23.95
C GLN A 4 -8.16 14.80 22.53
N ARG A 5 -9.02 15.72 22.10
CA ARG A 5 -9.61 15.70 20.74
C ARG A 5 -8.54 15.95 19.68
N LEU A 6 -7.63 16.90 19.92
CA LEU A 6 -6.52 17.20 19.03
C LEU A 6 -5.56 16.00 18.90
N TYR A 7 -5.22 15.37 20.03
CA TYR A 7 -4.40 14.16 20.06
C TYR A 7 -5.01 13.02 19.24
N GLN A 8 -6.32 12.81 19.38
CA GLN A 8 -7.06 11.80 18.60
C GLN A 8 -7.08 12.13 17.11
N GLN A 9 -7.23 13.41 16.75
CA GLN A 9 -7.23 13.86 15.35
C GLN A 9 -5.89 13.56 14.66
N TYR A 10 -4.77 13.86 15.33
CA TYR A 10 -3.42 13.57 14.82
C TYR A 10 -3.14 12.06 14.73
N THR A 11 -3.66 11.29 15.68
CA THR A 11 -3.61 9.82 15.63
C THR A 11 -4.36 9.30 14.40
N CYS A 12 -5.54 9.85 14.11
CA CYS A 12 -6.34 9.48 12.94
C CYS A 12 -5.59 9.78 11.62
N TYR A 13 -4.96 10.95 11.51
CA TYR A 13 -4.15 11.29 10.33
C TYR A 13 -2.98 10.33 10.13
N THR A 14 -2.30 9.95 11.22
CA THR A 14 -1.17 9.00 11.14
C THR A 14 -1.64 7.62 10.70
N VAL A 15 -2.76 7.15 11.25
CA VAL A 15 -3.36 5.85 10.88
C VAL A 15 -3.79 5.84 9.41
N PHE A 16 -4.41 6.92 8.95
CA PHE A 16 -4.84 7.04 7.56
C PHE A 16 -3.64 7.07 6.61
N PHE A 17 -2.59 7.82 6.96
CA PHE A 17 -1.34 7.87 6.22
C PHE A 17 -0.71 6.48 6.09
N ILE A 18 -0.54 5.75 7.20
CA ILE A 18 0.02 4.39 7.18
C ILE A 18 -0.87 3.43 6.41
N SER A 19 -2.20 3.62 6.44
CA SER A 19 -3.11 2.81 5.61
C SER A 19 -2.86 3.01 4.11
N ILE A 20 -2.64 4.26 3.69
CA ILE A 20 -2.28 4.57 2.30
C ILE A 20 -0.93 3.96 1.93
N GLU A 21 0.09 4.12 2.78
CA GLU A 21 1.42 3.55 2.57
C GLU A 21 1.38 2.02 2.38
N MET A 22 0.59 1.32 3.20
CA MET A 22 0.42 -0.13 3.09
C MET A 22 -0.31 -0.55 1.80
N CYS A 23 -1.36 0.16 1.39
CA CYS A 23 -2.03 -0.10 0.12
C CYS A 23 -1.11 0.18 -1.08
N GLN A 24 -0.28 1.24 -1.01
CA GLN A 24 0.67 1.58 -2.07
C GLN A 24 1.69 0.46 -2.33
N ILE A 25 2.09 -0.29 -1.29
CA ILE A 25 2.95 -1.46 -1.47
C ILE A 25 2.28 -2.51 -2.38
N ALA A 26 0.99 -2.75 -2.23
CA ALA A 26 0.25 -3.65 -3.13
C ALA A 26 0.10 -3.04 -4.54
N ASP A 27 -0.23 -1.75 -4.63
CA ASP A 27 -0.41 -1.06 -5.91
C ASP A 27 0.87 -1.03 -6.76
N VAL A 28 2.04 -0.80 -6.16
CA VAL A 28 3.33 -0.78 -6.89
C VAL A 28 3.69 -2.17 -7.41
N LEU A 29 3.33 -3.22 -6.68
CA LEU A 29 3.53 -4.61 -7.12
C LEU A 29 2.63 -4.95 -8.32
N ILE A 30 1.38 -4.47 -8.31
CA ILE A 30 0.41 -4.67 -9.39
C ILE A 30 0.81 -3.92 -10.65
N ARG A 31 1.12 -2.62 -10.54
CA ARG A 31 1.49 -1.76 -11.67
C ARG A 31 2.73 -2.23 -12.42
N LYS A 32 3.57 -3.06 -11.79
CA LYS A 32 4.75 -3.68 -12.42
C LYS A 32 4.38 -4.58 -13.60
N THR A 33 3.20 -5.21 -13.59
CA THR A 33 2.79 -6.21 -14.59
C THR A 33 1.40 -5.93 -15.12
N ARG A 34 1.28 -5.52 -16.38
CA ARG A 34 -0.03 -5.25 -17.02
C ARG A 34 -0.75 -6.50 -17.54
N ARG A 35 -0.01 -7.56 -17.89
CA ARG A 35 -0.58 -8.77 -18.52
C ARG A 35 -0.03 -10.08 -17.98
N LEU A 36 1.25 -10.12 -17.61
CA LEU A 36 1.85 -11.29 -16.94
C LEU A 36 1.45 -11.35 -15.46
N SER A 37 1.37 -12.57 -14.92
CA SER A 37 1.26 -12.72 -13.46
C SER A 37 2.52 -12.22 -12.78
N ALA A 38 2.37 -11.57 -11.63
CA ALA A 38 3.49 -11.16 -10.81
C ALA A 38 4.35 -12.36 -10.34
N PHE A 39 3.74 -13.56 -10.24
CA PHE A 39 4.43 -14.81 -9.92
C PHE A 39 5.33 -15.32 -11.05
N GLN A 40 4.92 -15.15 -12.31
CA GLN A 40 5.73 -15.56 -13.48
C GLN A 40 6.88 -14.60 -13.76
N GLN A 41 6.66 -13.29 -13.57
CA GLN A 41 7.69 -12.26 -13.77
C GLN A 41 8.75 -12.26 -12.65
N GLY A 42 8.33 -12.63 -11.43
CA GLY A 42 9.13 -12.58 -10.22
C GLY A 42 9.11 -11.19 -9.54
N PHE A 43 8.73 -11.16 -8.27
CA PHE A 43 8.66 -9.93 -7.46
C PHE A 43 10.05 -9.28 -7.29
N PHE A 44 11.05 -10.08 -6.93
CA PHE A 44 12.40 -9.61 -6.56
C PHE A 44 13.35 -9.36 -7.73
N ARG A 45 12.92 -9.62 -8.97
CA ARG A 45 13.78 -9.46 -10.15
C ARG A 45 14.10 -8.00 -10.46
N ASN A 46 13.24 -7.06 -10.02
CA ASN A 46 13.50 -5.62 -10.14
C ASN A 46 14.02 -5.09 -8.78
N ARG A 47 15.34 -4.96 -8.66
CA ARG A 47 16.00 -4.50 -7.42
C ARG A 47 15.61 -3.07 -7.05
N ILE A 48 15.45 -2.18 -8.04
CA ILE A 48 15.07 -0.78 -7.80
C ILE A 48 13.68 -0.68 -7.15
N LEU A 49 12.73 -1.51 -7.60
CA LEU A 49 11.38 -1.53 -7.02
C LEU A 49 11.38 -2.01 -5.57
N VAL A 50 12.17 -3.03 -5.24
CA VAL A 50 12.30 -3.50 -3.85
C VAL A 50 12.96 -2.43 -2.96
N ILE A 51 13.99 -1.76 -3.46
CA ILE A 51 14.64 -0.65 -2.75
C ILE A 51 13.64 0.49 -2.51
N ALA A 52 12.82 0.83 -3.50
CA ALA A 52 11.78 1.85 -3.37
C ALA A 52 10.75 1.49 -2.29
N ILE A 53 10.27 0.25 -2.25
CA ILE A 53 9.34 -0.23 -1.20
C ILE A 53 9.97 -0.12 0.19
N VAL A 54 11.22 -0.56 0.34
CA VAL A 54 11.93 -0.49 1.62
C VAL A 54 12.12 0.97 2.05
N PHE A 55 12.54 1.84 1.12
CA PHE A 55 12.74 3.26 1.39
C PHE A 55 11.44 3.96 1.80
N GLN A 56 10.33 3.61 1.15
CA GLN A 56 9.00 4.11 1.47
C GLN A 56 8.59 3.74 2.91
N VAL A 57 8.73 2.45 3.29
CA VAL A 57 8.45 2.00 4.66
C VAL A 57 9.37 2.68 5.68
N CYS A 58 10.65 2.84 5.36
CA CYS A 58 11.61 3.53 6.22
C CYS A 58 11.21 5.00 6.48
N ILE A 59 10.78 5.73 5.44
CA ILE A 59 10.27 7.10 5.59
C ILE A 59 9.01 7.12 6.45
N GLY A 60 8.07 6.18 6.23
CA GLY A 60 6.85 6.07 7.04
C GLY A 60 7.16 5.82 8.52
N CYS A 61 8.11 4.92 8.82
CA CYS A 61 8.60 4.68 10.17
C CYS A 61 9.29 5.91 10.75
N PHE A 62 10.12 6.61 9.97
CA PHE A 62 10.81 7.82 10.41
C PHE A 62 9.80 8.91 10.79
N LEU A 63 8.78 9.15 9.98
CA LEU A 63 7.73 10.14 10.25
C LEU A 63 6.89 9.78 11.49
N CYS A 64 6.62 8.49 11.72
CA CYS A 64 5.81 8.04 12.87
C CYS A 64 6.56 8.06 14.20
N TYR A 65 7.86 7.74 14.21
CA TYR A 65 8.61 7.50 15.44
C TYR A 65 9.70 8.54 15.74
N CYS A 66 9.99 9.48 14.84
CA CYS A 66 10.98 10.53 15.11
C CYS A 66 10.45 11.57 16.12
N PRO A 67 11.20 11.86 17.20
CA PRO A 67 10.80 12.88 18.17
C PRO A 67 10.76 14.27 17.50
N GLY A 68 9.69 15.03 17.77
CA GLY A 68 9.45 16.36 17.17
C GLY A 68 8.43 16.38 16.03
N MET A 69 8.09 15.23 15.45
CA MET A 69 7.07 15.12 14.41
C MET A 69 5.64 15.51 14.82
N PRO A 70 5.19 15.33 16.08
CA PRO A 70 3.86 15.78 16.50
C PRO A 70 3.66 17.29 16.36
N ASN A 71 4.72 18.09 16.49
CA ASN A 71 4.65 19.55 16.43
C ASN A 71 4.88 20.11 15.01
N ILE A 72 5.57 19.36 14.14
CA ILE A 72 5.92 19.83 12.79
C ILE A 72 4.94 19.29 11.75
N PHE A 73 4.64 17.99 11.81
CA PHE A 73 3.85 17.29 10.80
C PHE A 73 2.59 16.62 11.37
N ASN A 74 2.28 16.84 12.65
CA ASN A 74 1.12 16.28 13.33
C ASN A 74 1.06 14.74 13.33
N PHE A 75 2.22 14.07 13.26
CA PHE A 75 2.31 12.61 13.36
C PHE A 75 2.44 12.16 14.81
N MET A 76 1.69 11.13 15.17
CA MET A 76 1.70 10.52 16.49
C MET A 76 2.32 9.12 16.41
N PRO A 77 3.11 8.67 17.40
CA PRO A 77 3.54 7.28 17.46
C PRO A 77 2.32 6.35 17.58
N ILE A 78 2.04 5.59 16.51
CA ILE A 78 0.96 4.62 16.46
C ILE A 78 1.42 3.26 16.98
N ARG A 79 0.48 2.49 17.56
CA ARG A 79 0.76 1.11 17.98
C ARG A 79 0.83 0.18 16.76
N PHE A 80 1.63 -0.87 16.86
CA PHE A 80 1.78 -1.89 15.81
C PHE A 80 0.45 -2.49 15.33
N GLN A 81 -0.55 -2.62 16.21
CA GLN A 81 -1.90 -3.12 15.86
C GLN A 81 -2.55 -2.35 14.70
N TRP A 82 -2.30 -1.04 14.60
CA TRP A 82 -2.88 -0.19 13.56
C TRP A 82 -2.23 -0.40 12.19
N TRP A 83 -1.00 -0.93 12.15
CA TRP A 83 -0.33 -1.32 10.92
C TRP A 83 -0.95 -2.57 10.29
N LEU A 84 -1.60 -3.41 11.10
CA LEU A 84 -2.24 -4.64 10.64
C LEU A 84 -3.61 -4.40 10.00
N VAL A 85 -4.28 -3.30 10.35
CA VAL A 85 -5.62 -2.93 9.85
C VAL A 85 -5.66 -2.79 8.31
N PRO A 86 -4.72 -2.08 7.65
CA PRO A 86 -4.72 -1.95 6.18
C PRO A 86 -4.17 -3.19 5.45
N MET A 87 -3.46 -4.08 6.15
CA MET A 87 -2.84 -5.27 5.55
C MET A 87 -3.83 -6.17 4.78
N PRO A 88 -5.02 -6.54 5.32
CA PRO A 88 -6.00 -7.32 4.56
C PRO A 88 -6.55 -6.60 3.34
N PHE A 89 -6.64 -5.26 3.36
CA PHE A 89 -7.08 -4.47 2.20
C PHE A 89 -6.02 -4.47 1.10
N GLY A 90 -4.74 -4.30 1.45
CA GLY A 90 -3.64 -4.44 0.49
C GLY A 90 -3.59 -5.84 -0.14
N LEU A 91 -3.83 -6.89 0.66
CA LEU A 91 -3.93 -8.26 0.15
C LEU A 91 -5.12 -8.43 -0.81
N LEU A 92 -6.28 -7.85 -0.49
CA LEU A 92 -7.47 -7.90 -1.35
C LEU A 92 -7.22 -7.22 -2.70
N ILE A 93 -6.58 -6.06 -2.71
CA ILE A 93 -6.19 -5.35 -3.94
C ILE A 93 -5.26 -6.22 -4.78
N PHE A 94 -4.28 -6.87 -4.15
CA PHE A 94 -3.35 -7.79 -4.82
C PHE A 94 -4.05 -9.02 -5.43
N VAL A 95 -4.93 -9.66 -4.67
CA VAL A 95 -5.67 -10.85 -5.14
C VAL A 95 -6.63 -10.48 -6.27
N TYR A 96 -7.34 -9.36 -6.14
CA TYR A 96 -8.28 -8.88 -7.16
C TYR A 96 -7.57 -8.64 -8.51
N ASP A 97 -6.39 -8.02 -8.49
CA ASP A 97 -5.63 -7.77 -9.70
C ASP A 97 -5.06 -9.04 -10.33
N GLU A 98 -4.58 -10.01 -9.54
CA GLU A 98 -4.14 -11.30 -10.08
C GLU A 98 -5.31 -12.07 -10.72
N ILE A 99 -6.51 -12.04 -10.14
CA ILE A 99 -7.71 -12.62 -10.73
C ILE A 99 -8.05 -11.93 -12.04
N ARG A 100 -8.03 -10.58 -12.09
CA ARG A 100 -8.24 -9.80 -13.33
C ARG A 100 -7.25 -10.20 -14.43
N LYS A 101 -5.96 -10.25 -14.11
CA LYS A 101 -4.90 -10.65 -15.05
C LYS A 101 -5.00 -12.13 -15.46
N LEU A 102 -5.54 -13.00 -14.62
CA LEU A 102 -5.83 -14.39 -14.98
C LEU A 102 -7.01 -14.48 -15.94
N GLY A 103 -8.09 -13.74 -15.68
CA GLY A 103 -9.25 -13.65 -16.59
C GLY A 103 -8.88 -13.15 -17.98
N VAL A 104 -8.07 -12.09 -18.08
CA VAL A 104 -7.54 -11.56 -19.35
C VAL A 104 -6.69 -12.60 -20.11
N ARG A 105 -5.93 -13.44 -19.38
CA ARG A 105 -5.09 -14.48 -20.01
C ARG A 105 -5.89 -15.70 -20.47
N CYS A 106 -6.94 -16.08 -19.74
CA CYS A 106 -7.77 -17.23 -20.07
C CYS A 106 -8.80 -16.95 -21.17
N CYS A 107 -9.29 -15.70 -21.29
CA CYS A 107 -10.36 -15.32 -22.22
C CYS A 107 -9.98 -14.13 -23.12
N PRO A 108 -8.97 -14.27 -24.01
CA PRO A 108 -8.56 -13.19 -24.92
C PRO A 108 -9.69 -12.82 -25.89
N GLY A 109 -10.03 -11.53 -25.99
CA GLY A 109 -11.08 -11.02 -26.88
C GLY A 109 -12.51 -11.02 -26.31
N SER A 110 -12.69 -11.39 -25.05
CA SER A 110 -13.98 -11.20 -24.34
C SER A 110 -14.14 -9.74 -23.86
N TRP A 111 -15.37 -9.34 -23.48
CA TRP A 111 -15.65 -8.01 -22.91
C TRP A 111 -14.72 -7.64 -21.73
N TRP A 112 -14.31 -8.65 -20.95
CA TRP A 112 -13.33 -8.51 -19.87
C TRP A 112 -11.96 -7.98 -20.33
N ASP A 113 -11.48 -8.41 -21.51
CA ASP A 113 -10.20 -7.95 -22.07
C ASP A 113 -10.35 -6.55 -22.71
N GLN A 114 -11.55 -6.20 -23.19
CA GLN A 114 -11.80 -4.91 -23.82
C GLN A 114 -12.01 -3.77 -22.81
N GLU A 115 -12.62 -4.03 -21.66
CA GLU A 115 -12.89 -3.00 -20.65
C GLU A 115 -11.91 -3.01 -19.46
N LEU A 116 -11.41 -4.17 -19.02
CA LEU A 116 -10.62 -4.27 -17.79
C LEU A 116 -9.10 -4.30 -18.04
N TYR A 117 -8.69 -4.23 -19.31
CA TYR A 117 -7.29 -4.12 -19.70
C TYR A 117 -6.84 -2.64 -19.77
N TYR A 118 -6.15 -2.19 -18.71
CA TYR A 118 -5.48 -0.89 -18.62
C TYR A 118 -4.20 -1.02 -17.81
#